data_AF-H1SIN4-F1
#
_entry.id   AF-H1SIN4-F1
#
_cell.length_a   1.000
_cell.length_b   1.000
_cell.length_c   1.000
_cell.angle_alpha   90.00
_cell.angle_beta   90.00
_cell.angle_gamma   90.00
#
_symmetry.space_group_name_H-M   'P 1'
#
loop_
_entity.id
_entity.type
_entity.pdbx_description
1 polymer ?
#
loop_
_entity_poly.entity_id
_entity_poly.type
_entity_poly.pdbx_seq_one_letter_code
_entity_poly.pdbx_strand_id
1 'polypeptide(L)' 'MEGNLIRGLHHITLCTSTAQGDVDFFVKVLGQRFIKRTLFYDGRIPIYHLYFSDADATPGTV' A
#
# COMPACT_ATOMS: atom_id res chain seq x y z
N MET A 1 9.58 6.82 31.67
CA MET A 1 9.92 6.26 30.35
C MET A 1 8.61 5.86 29.71
N GLU A 2 8.20 6.52 28.63
CA GLU A 2 7.07 6.00 27.83
C GLU A 2 7.47 4.61 27.34
N GLY A 3 6.69 3.60 27.72
CA GLY A 3 6.88 2.23 27.24
C GLY A 3 6.70 2.19 25.72
N ASN A 4 7.31 1.19 25.09
CA ASN A 4 7.25 0.98 23.65
C ASN A 4 5.85 0.48 23.23
N LEU A 5 4.86 1.37 23.32
CA LEU A 5 3.45 1.09 23.09
C LEU A 5 3.14 1.20 21.59
N ILE A 6 2.32 0.29 21.07
CA ILE A 6 1.81 0.33 19.70
C ILE A 6 0.93 1.58 19.54
N ARG A 7 1.32 2.49 18.64
CA ARG A 7 0.66 3.79 18.45
C ARG A 7 -0.58 3.75 17.57
N GLY A 8 -0.80 2.67 16.82
CA GLY A 8 -1.93 2.51 15.91
C GLY A 8 -1.61 1.54 14.77
N LEU A 9 -2.48 1.55 13.76
CA LEU A 9 -2.23 0.83 12.50
C LEU A 9 -1.07 1.48 11.75
N HIS A 10 -0.29 0.65 11.06
CA HIS A 10 0.83 1.13 10.23
C HIS A 10 0.52 1.00 8.74
N HIS A 11 0.10 -0.19 8.31
CA HIS A 11 -0.51 -0.42 6.99
C HIS A 11 -1.28 -1.75 6.98
N ILE A 12 -2.10 -1.96 5.95
CA ILE A 12 -2.69 -3.26 5.59
C ILE A 12 -2.17 -3.74 4.23
N THR A 13 -1.98 -5.05 4.07
CA THR A 13 -1.55 -5.65 2.79
C THR A 13 -2.62 -6.60 2.27
N LEU A 14 -2.94 -6.49 0.99
CA LEU A 14 -3.96 -7.30 0.31
C LEU A 14 -3.39 -8.00 -0.92
N CYS A 15 -3.97 -9.15 -1.28
CA CYS A 15 -3.73 -9.82 -2.56
C CYS A 15 -4.86 -9.47 -3.54
N THR A 16 -4.52 -8.94 -4.70
CA THR A 16 -5.47 -8.43 -5.71
C THR A 16 -5.24 -9.09 -7.07
N SER A 17 -6.09 -8.77 -8.05
CA SER A 17 -6.05 -9.43 -9.37
C SER A 17 -5.05 -8.78 -10.33
N THR A 18 -5.14 -7.46 -10.58
CA THR A 18 -4.26 -6.78 -11.55
C THR A 18 -3.83 -5.41 -11.03
N ALA A 19 -2.58 -5.05 -11.33
CA ALA A 19 -2.01 -3.76 -10.94
C ALA A 19 -2.81 -2.56 -11.47
N GLN A 20 -3.33 -2.64 -12.71
CA GLN A 20 -4.13 -1.55 -13.27
C GLN A 20 -5.49 -1.43 -12.60
N GLY A 21 -6.14 -2.56 -12.26
CA GLY A 21 -7.40 -2.55 -11.51
C GLY A 21 -7.24 -1.89 -10.14
N ASP A 22 -6.12 -2.15 -9.45
CA ASP A 22 -5.83 -1.51 -8.18
C ASP A 22 -5.64 0.01 -8.34
N VAL A 23 -4.84 0.44 -9.33
CA VAL A 23 -4.64 1.87 -9.59
C VAL A 23 -5.96 2.55 -9.97
N ASP A 24 -6.79 1.92 -10.80
CA ASP A 24 -8.08 2.47 -11.19
C ASP A 24 -9.01 2.62 -9.99
N PHE A 25 -9.03 1.64 -9.09
CA PHE A 25 -9.86 1.70 -7.90
C PHE A 25 -9.31 2.66 -6.83
N PHE A 26 -8.10 2.42 -6.33
CA PHE A 26 -7.54 3.19 -5.21
C PHE A 26 -7.26 4.65 -5.58
N VAL A 27 -6.82 4.93 -6.80
CA VAL A 27 -6.54 6.31 -7.23
C VAL A 27 -7.79 6.99 -7.76
N LYS A 28 -8.51 6.38 -8.70
CA LYS A 28 -9.59 7.09 -9.42
C LYS A 28 -10.93 7.02 -8.69
N VAL A 29 -11.21 5.94 -7.95
CA VAL A 29 -12.47 5.80 -7.21
C VAL A 29 -12.32 6.29 -5.77
N LEU A 30 -11.27 5.86 -5.06
CA LEU A 30 -11.07 6.23 -3.64
C LEU A 30 -10.28 7.52 -3.43
N GLY A 31 -9.59 8.02 -4.46
CA GLY A 31 -8.83 9.28 -4.37
C GLY A 31 -7.53 9.18 -3.56
N GLN A 32 -7.01 7.97 -3.32
CA GLN A 32 -5.71 7.80 -2.64
C GLN A 32 -4.55 8.14 -3.58
N ARG A 33 -3.44 8.58 -3.00
CA ARG A 33 -2.20 8.84 -3.71
C ARG A 33 -1.46 7.52 -3.96
N PHE A 34 -1.06 7.27 -5.21
CA PHE A 34 -0.16 6.16 -5.52
C PHE A 34 1.28 6.52 -5.12
N ILE A 35 1.69 6.09 -3.93
CA ILE A 35 2.93 6.58 -3.28
C ILE A 35 4.16 5.75 -3.61
N LYS A 36 3.99 4.46 -3.95
CA LYS A 36 5.13 3.59 -4.25
C LYS A 36 4.74 2.41 -5.14
N ARG A 37 5.64 2.08 -6.06
CA ARG A 37 5.57 0.91 -6.92
C ARG A 37 6.89 0.17 -6.84
N THR A 38 6.87 -1.05 -6.34
CA THR A 38 8.02 -1.96 -6.40
C THR A 38 7.64 -3.26 -7.11
N LEU A 39 8.66 -4.02 -7.48
CA LEU A 39 8.52 -5.34 -8.05
C LEU A 39 9.36 -6.28 -7.20
N PHE A 40 8.79 -7.39 -6.76
CA PHE A 40 9.55 -8.49 -6.17
C PHE A 40 9.41 -9.73 -7.04
N TYR A 41 10.41 -10.60 -6.99
CA TYR A 41 10.33 -11.91 -7.62
C TYR A 41 10.01 -12.94 -6.56
N ASP A 42 8.95 -13.71 -6.73
CA ASP A 42 8.47 -14.68 -5.74
C ASP A 42 9.15 -16.06 -5.84
N GLY A 43 10.10 -16.21 -6.78
CA GLY A 43 10.71 -17.49 -7.13
C GLY A 43 10.18 -18.08 -8.45
N ARG A 44 9.09 -17.53 -9.02
CA ARG A 44 8.48 -17.98 -10.28
C ARG A 44 8.20 -16.85 -11.25
N ILE A 45 7.59 -15.77 -10.78
CA ILE A 45 7.18 -14.63 -11.59
C ILE A 45 7.45 -13.31 -10.86
N PRO A 46 7.63 -12.20 -11.60
CA PRO A 46 7.66 -10.87 -10.99
C PRO A 46 6.24 -10.46 -10.54
N ILE A 47 6.14 -9.94 -9.33
CA ILE A 47 4.89 -9.49 -8.69
C ILE A 47 5.02 -8.02 -8.30
N TYR A 48 4.00 -7.22 -8.62
CA TYR A 48 3.91 -5.84 -8.16
C TYR A 48 3.54 -5.78 -6.67
N HIS A 49 4.21 -4.91 -5.93
CA HIS A 49 3.78 -4.47 -4.60
C HIS A 49 3.50 -2.98 -4.69
N LEU A 50 2.22 -2.64 -4.69
CA LEU A 50 1.71 -1.29 -4.88
C LEU A 50 1.27 -0.71 -3.53
N TYR A 51 1.57 0.57 -3.31
CA TYR A 51 1.23 1.26 -2.07
C TYR A 51 0.42 2.51 -2.38
N PHE A 52 -0.74 2.62 -1.75
CA PHE A 52 -1.66 3.75 -1.86
C PHE A 52 -1.82 4.39 -0.49
N SER A 53 -1.96 5.71 -0.42
CA SER A 53 -1.97 6.41 0.86
C SER A 53 -2.63 7.78 0.79
N ASP A 54 -2.62 8.52 1.91
CA ASP A 54 -2.87 9.95 1.91
C ASP A 54 -1.74 10.72 1.19
N ALA A 55 -1.81 12.06 1.22
CA ALA A 55 -0.85 12.90 0.51
C ALA A 55 0.59 12.77 1.06
N ASP A 56 0.73 12.50 2.35
CA ASP A 56 2.01 12.57 3.09
C ASP A 56 2.55 11.19 3.50
N ALA A 57 1.89 10.10 3.07
CA ALA A 57 2.22 8.73 3.43
C ALA A 57 2.22 8.48 4.95
N THR A 58 1.23 9.03 5.66
CA THR A 58 1.18 8.93 7.12
C THR A 58 0.92 7.50 7.59
N PRO A 59 1.57 7.01 8.67
CA PRO A 59 1.30 5.68 9.21
C PRO A 59 -0.19 5.45 9.50
N GLY A 60 -0.71 4.30 9.05
CA GLY A 60 -2.12 3.93 9.22
C GLY A 60 -3.02 4.32 8.04
N THR A 61 -2.47 4.94 7.00
CA THR A 61 -3.23 5.30 5.79
C THR A 61 -2.87 4.46 4.55
N VAL A 62 -2.03 3.44 4.73
CA VAL A 62 -1.54 2.53 3.67
C VAL A 62 -2.25 1.18 3.74
#